data_AF-A0A7X7ALH1-F1
#
_entry.id   AF-A0A7X7ALH1-F1
#
_cell.length_a   1.000
_cell.length_b   1.000
_cell.length_c   1.000
_cell.angle_alpha   90.00
_cell.angle_beta   90.00
_cell.angle_gamma   90.00
#
_symmetry.space_group_name_H-M   'P 1'
#
loop_
_entity.id
_entity.type
_entity.pdbx_description
1 polymer ?
#
loop_
_entity_poly.entity_id
_entity_poly.type
_entity_poly.pdbx_seq_one_letter_code
_entity_poly.pdbx_strand_id
1 'polypeptide(L)' 'MGIRNTTLAIFWLALALFLGWDWVNSADINHRHEPPLFAAGSGQAPTGGHCSAF' A
#
# COMPACT_ATOMS: atom_id res chain seq x y z
N MET A 1 14.25 17.57 -22.70
CA MET A 1 13.52 16.86 -21.63
C MET A 1 12.54 17.88 -21.02
N GLY A 2 11.25 17.85 -21.37
CA GLY A 2 10.30 18.90 -20.96
C GLY A 2 9.98 18.86 -19.46
N ILE A 3 9.50 19.98 -18.89
CA ILE A 3 9.15 20.14 -17.47
C ILE A 3 8.29 18.98 -16.93
N ARG A 4 7.33 18.47 -17.71
CA ARG A 4 6.48 17.33 -17.31
C ARG A 4 7.30 16.07 -17.04
N ASN A 5 8.36 15.83 -17.81
CA ASN A 5 9.22 14.65 -17.64
C ASN A 5 10.11 14.77 -16.41
N THR A 6 10.57 15.99 -16.08
CA THR A 6 11.31 16.26 -14.85
C THR A 6 10.45 16.05 -13.61
N THR A 7 9.20 16.56 -13.60
CA THR A 7 8.26 16.34 -12.48
C THR A 7 7.95 14.87 -12.28
N LEU A 8 7.75 14.10 -13.35
CA LEU A 8 7.56 12.65 -13.27
C LEU A 8 8.79 11.96 -12.70
N ALA A 9 9.99 12.31 -13.16
CA ALA A 9 11.23 11.74 -12.64
C ALA A 9 11.41 12.04 -11.14
N ILE A 10 11.16 13.28 -10.71
CA ILE A 10 11.20 13.67 -9.29
C ILE A 10 10.19 12.87 -8.48
N PHE A 11 8.94 12.76 -8.96
CA PHE A 11 7.90 11.98 -8.29
C PHE A 11 8.34 10.52 -8.10
N TRP A 12 8.81 9.87 -9.16
CA TRP A 12 9.23 8.46 -9.08
C TRP A 12 10.45 8.25 -8.19
N LEU A 13 11.42 9.17 -8.21
CA LEU A 13 12.57 9.13 -7.29
C LEU A 13 12.12 9.29 -5.83
N ALA A 14 11.26 10.27 -5.55
CA ALA A 14 10.73 10.48 -4.21
C ALA A 14 9.92 9.27 -3.72
N LEU A 15 9.09 8.69 -4.58
CA LEU A 15 8.31 7.50 -4.25
C LEU A 15 9.20 6.29 -3.95
N ALA A 16 10.23 6.04 -4.77
CA ALA A 16 11.15 4.93 -4.55
C ALA A 16 11.94 5.08 -3.24
N LEU A 17 12.41 6.30 -2.94
CA LEU A 17 13.06 6.62 -1.67
C LEU A 17 12.11 6.40 -0.47
N PHE A 18 10.86 6.84 -0.58
CA PHE A 18 9.85 6.66 0.45
C PHE A 18 9.56 5.18 0.71
N LEU A 19 9.31 4.39 -0.34
CA LEU A 19 9.07 2.95 -0.23
C LEU A 19 10.27 2.21 0.37
N GLY A 20 11.49 2.57 -0.03
CA GLY A 20 12.71 1.99 0.52
C GLY A 20 12.92 2.34 1.99
N TRP A 21 12.65 3.58 2.39
CA TRP A 21 12.64 3.98 3.80
C TRP A 21 11.60 3.14 4.56
N ASP A 22 10.34 3.19 4.12
CA ASP A 22 9.21 2.52 4.75
C ASP A 22 9.50 1.04 4.98
N TRP A 23 10.03 0.34 3.97
CA TRP A 23 10.42 -1.06 4.09
C TRP A 23 11.44 -1.33 5.21
N VAL A 24 12.38 -0.42 5.44
CA VAL A 24 13.45 -0.58 6.44
C VAL A 24 12.99 -0.16 7.85
N ASN A 25 12.02 0.75 7.96
CA ASN A 25 11.61 1.35 9.24
C ASN A 25 10.25 0.87 9.75
N SER A 26 9.42 0.31 8.87
CA SER A 26 8.14 -0.27 9.26
C SER A 26 8.37 -1.45 10.19
N ALA A 27 7.60 -1.48 11.28
CA ALA A 27 7.63 -2.60 12.21
C ALA A 27 7.21 -3.89 11.50
N ASP A 28 7.77 -5.02 11.93
CA ASP A 28 7.35 -6.32 11.45
C ASP A 28 5.84 -6.49 11.61
N ILE A 29 5.21 -7.06 10.58
CA ILE A 29 3.78 -7.33 10.60
C ILE A 29 3.50 -8.33 11.73
N ASN A 30 2.96 -7.83 12.83
CA ASN A 30 2.55 -8.67 13.92
C ASN A 30 1.22 -9.34 13.58
N HIS A 31 1.28 -10.55 13.04
CA HIS A 31 0.12 -11.34 12.63
C HIS A 31 -0.89 -11.65 13.76
N ARG A 32 -0.53 -11.39 15.02
CA ARG A 32 -1.41 -11.56 16.20
C ARG A 32 -1.98 -10.24 16.70
N HIS A 33 -1.53 -9.11 16.15
CA HIS A 33 -2.14 -7.80 16.28
C HIS A 33 -2.82 -7.45 14.96
N GLU A 34 -3.82 -8.25 14.59
CA GLU A 34 -4.74 -7.83 13.55
C GLU A 34 -5.41 -6.52 14.00
N PRO A 35 -5.36 -5.45 13.19
CA PRO A 35 -6.15 -4.27 13.46
C PRO A 35 -7.61 -4.72 13.64
N PRO A 36 -8.35 -4.19 14.62
CA PRO A 36 -9.76 -4.52 14.73
C PRO A 36 -10.41 -4.29 13.37
N LEU A 37 -11.23 -5.24 12.88
CA LEU A 37 -11.83 -5.24 11.52
C LEU A 37 -12.48 -3.90 11.13
N PHE A 38 -12.82 -3.06 12.11
CA PHE A 38 -13.28 -1.68 11.94
C PHE A 38 -12.25 -0.72 11.32
N ALA A 39 -10.96 -1.02 11.36
CA ALA A 39 -9.89 -0.24 10.74
C ALA A 39 -9.52 -0.72 9.33
N ALA A 40 -10.10 -1.84 8.86
CA ALA A 40 -9.77 -2.48 7.58
C ALA A 40 -10.75 -2.15 6.43
N GLY A 41 -11.71 -1.23 6.61
CA GLY A 41 -12.71 -0.98 5.57
C GLY A 41 -13.31 0.42 5.56
N SER A 42 -13.27 1.07 4.39
CA SER A 42 -14.11 2.21 4.01
C SER A 42 -15.57 1.79 3.67
N GLY A 43 -16.02 0.63 4.16
CA GLY A 43 -17.41 0.16 3.98
C GLY A 43 -17.76 -0.41 2.61
N GLN A 44 -16.82 -0.56 1.67
CA GLN A 44 -17.08 -1.36 0.45
C GLN A 44 -16.90 -2.85 0.77
N ALA A 45 -18.01 -3.59 0.74
CA ALA A 45 -18.02 -5.03 0.86
C ALA A 45 -17.25 -5.65 -0.34
N PRO A 46 -16.43 -6.69 -0.14
CA PRO A 46 -15.88 -7.45 -1.25
C PRO A 46 -17.04 -8.10 -2.03
N THR A 47 -17.34 -7.59 -3.22
CA THR A 47 -18.27 -8.23 -4.15
C THR A 47 -17.53 -9.35 -4.89
N GLY A 48 -17.46 -10.53 -4.27
CA GLY A 48 -17.15 -11.76 -4.98
C GLY A 48 -16.08 -12.64 -4.33
N GLY A 49 -16.52 -13.43 -3.35
CA GLY A 49 -15.85 -14.66 -2.94
C GLY A 49 -16.68 -15.89 -3.27
N HIS A 50 -17.22 -16.00 -4.49
CA HIS A 50 -17.85 -17.24 -4.95
C HIS A 50 -16.83 -18.35 -5.28
N CYS A 51 -15.53 -18.04 -5.28
CA CYS A 51 -14.47 -18.95 -5.71
C CYS A 51 -13.39 -19.21 -4.63
N SER A 52 -13.72 -19.22 -3.33
CA SER A 52 -12.98 -20.09 -2.40
C SER A 52 -13.57 -21.49 -2.51
N ALA A 53 -13.24 -22.16 -3.61
CA ALA A 53 -13.86 -23.38 -4.10
C ALA A 53 -13.69 -24.56 -3.12
N PHE A 54 -14.82 -25.09 -2.67
CA PHE A 54 -15.10 -26.53 -2.64
C PHE A 54 -16.49 -26.73 -3.24
#